data_AF-A0A815T191-F1
#
_entry.id   AF-A0A815T191-F1
#
_cell.length_a   1.000
_cell.length_b   1.000
_cell.length_c   1.000
_cell.angle_alpha   90.00
_cell.angle_beta   90.00
_cell.angle_gamma   90.00
#
_symmetry.space_group_name_H-M   'P 1'
#
loop_
_entity.id
_entity.type
_entity.pdbx_description
1 polymer ?
#
loop_
_entity_poly.entity_id
_entity_poly.type
_entity_poly.pdbx_seq_one_letter_code
_entity_poly.pdbx_strand_id
1 'polypeptide(L)'
;MTDFIISWIRDQTGKKVANVSDSAKGCTFEFNTYQAEHQGEIYELIDTVGLNEGANGTVTAKQAMKMLIKFIRGNKRGFNCVLFVMPKGRLTDSFEKNHMLFSKTLLNNQTPSILFVGHCEADEPMNSWILNNENKAALQPYHFSDIVCGTAQDGGRFGQLLQPLREETNENLWKSICQHMLDNPRPLEPNMHLFKRVWNSLCDLLGINWKFLTDQFSSFIQYLKSLGVDDETLQQINAELH
;
A
#
# COMPACT_ATOMS: atom_id res chain seq x y z
N MET A 1 10.65 1.42 8.71
CA MET A 1 9.38 1.73 7.99
C MET A 1 8.32 0.74 8.42
N THR A 2 8.63 -0.56 8.38
CA THR A 2 7.82 -1.66 8.92
C THR A 2 7.47 -1.47 10.40
N ASP A 3 8.35 -0.84 11.18
CA ASP A 3 8.12 -0.57 12.59
C ASP A 3 6.93 0.39 12.87
N PHE A 4 6.63 1.35 11.98
CA PHE A 4 5.48 2.24 12.17
C PHE A 4 4.17 1.50 12.00
N ILE A 5 3.97 0.83 10.87
CA ILE A 5 2.70 0.16 10.56
C ILE A 5 2.40 -0.88 11.64
N ILE A 6 3.42 -1.64 12.06
CA ILE A 6 3.32 -2.61 13.14
C ILE A 6 2.96 -1.94 14.48
N SER A 7 3.64 -0.85 14.85
CA SER A 7 3.37 -0.14 16.10
C SER A 7 1.97 0.47 16.10
N TRP A 8 1.60 1.15 15.00
CA TRP A 8 0.32 1.81 14.88
C TRP A 8 -0.83 0.80 14.91
N ILE A 9 -0.75 -0.29 14.13
CA ILE A 9 -1.76 -1.36 14.16
C ILE A 9 -1.82 -2.00 15.55
N ARG A 10 -0.70 -2.19 16.24
CA ARG A 10 -0.70 -2.70 17.62
C ARG A 10 -1.46 -1.75 18.55
N ASP A 11 -1.19 -0.46 18.47
CA ASP A 11 -1.88 0.56 19.28
C ASP A 11 -3.40 0.56 18.99
N GLN A 12 -3.79 0.38 17.73
CA GLN A 12 -5.21 0.40 17.32
C GLN A 12 -5.97 -0.89 17.64
N THR A 13 -5.28 -2.02 17.74
CA THR A 13 -5.92 -3.35 17.83
C THR A 13 -5.70 -4.04 19.17
N GLY A 14 -4.73 -3.56 19.97
CA GLY A 14 -4.25 -4.25 21.17
C GLY A 14 -3.60 -5.62 20.89
N LYS A 15 -3.42 -6.01 19.62
CA LYS A 15 -2.89 -7.31 19.22
C LYS A 15 -1.39 -7.25 19.00
N LYS A 16 -0.68 -8.32 19.35
CA LYS A 16 0.70 -8.52 18.90
C LYS A 16 0.70 -8.72 17.39
N VAL A 17 1.06 -7.67 16.67
CA VAL A 17 1.34 -7.74 15.23
C VAL A 17 2.66 -8.50 15.06
N ALA A 18 2.67 -9.51 14.18
CA ALA A 18 3.87 -10.31 13.94
C ALA A 18 5.01 -9.39 13.50
N ASN A 19 6.18 -9.50 14.13
CA ASN A 19 7.36 -8.78 13.69
C ASN A 19 7.68 -9.22 12.27
N VAL A 20 7.70 -8.28 11.33
CA VAL A 20 8.27 -8.54 10.01
C VAL A 20 9.75 -8.75 10.23
N SER A 21 10.18 -10.00 10.07
CA SER A 21 11.57 -10.39 10.20
C SER A 21 12.39 -9.79 9.05
N ASP A 22 13.67 -9.52 9.29
CA ASP A 22 14.69 -9.18 8.26
C ASP A 22 14.82 -10.25 7.13
N SER A 23 14.06 -11.34 7.23
CA SER A 23 13.87 -12.37 6.21
C SER A 23 12.72 -12.09 5.22
N ALA A 24 12.09 -10.91 5.25
CA ALA A 24 11.10 -10.46 4.27
C ALA A 24 11.69 -10.14 2.87
N LYS A 25 12.95 -10.52 2.62
CA LYS A 25 13.63 -10.43 1.33
C LYS A 25 12.86 -11.17 0.24
N GLY A 26 12.00 -10.44 -0.46
CA GLY A 26 11.32 -10.86 -1.68
C GLY A 26 9.80 -11.05 -1.60
N CYS A 27 9.10 -10.86 -0.49
CA CYS A 27 7.66 -11.20 -0.40
C CYS A 27 6.74 -10.22 -1.17
N THR A 28 6.50 -10.45 -2.45
CA THR A 28 5.75 -9.52 -3.32
C THR A 28 4.22 -9.65 -3.12
N PHE A 29 3.54 -8.77 -2.36
CA PHE A 29 2.05 -8.71 -2.14
C PHE A 29 1.41 -9.69 -1.14
N GLU A 30 2.07 -10.03 -0.04
CA GLU A 30 1.31 -10.57 1.09
C GLU A 30 0.54 -9.46 1.79
N PHE A 31 -0.56 -9.79 2.44
CA PHE A 31 -1.28 -8.82 3.25
C PHE A 31 -1.90 -9.49 4.47
N ASN A 32 -2.00 -8.72 5.54
CA ASN A 32 -2.70 -9.09 6.76
C ASN A 32 -3.84 -8.11 7.01
N THR A 33 -4.96 -8.63 7.49
CA THR A 33 -6.14 -7.84 7.83
C THR A 33 -6.30 -7.79 9.33
N TYR A 34 -6.52 -6.59 9.86
CA TYR A 34 -6.76 -6.32 11.27
C TYR A 34 -8.06 -5.55 11.44
N GLN A 35 -8.68 -5.69 12.60
CA GLN A 35 -9.86 -4.91 12.98
C GLN A 35 -9.48 -3.96 14.11
N ALA A 36 -9.74 -2.68 13.91
CA ALA A 36 -9.57 -1.64 14.91
C ALA A 36 -10.93 -1.02 15.21
N GLU A 37 -11.17 -0.65 16.48
CA GLU A 37 -12.34 0.12 16.87
C GLU A 37 -11.92 1.57 17.11
N HIS A 38 -12.61 2.52 16.48
CA HIS A 38 -12.38 3.94 16.71
C HIS A 38 -13.74 4.66 16.74
N GLN A 39 -14.00 5.36 17.84
CA GLN A 39 -15.26 6.10 18.07
C GLN A 39 -16.53 5.25 17.90
N GLY A 40 -16.47 3.96 18.26
CA GLY A 40 -17.61 3.03 18.15
C GLY A 40 -17.81 2.42 16.76
N GLU A 41 -16.99 2.79 15.78
CA GLU A 41 -16.98 2.22 14.43
C GLU A 41 -15.84 1.19 14.27
N ILE A 42 -16.08 0.16 13.47
CA ILE A 42 -15.10 -0.90 13.19
C ILE A 42 -14.42 -0.63 11.84
N TYR A 43 -13.10 -0.51 11.88
CA TYR A 43 -12.24 -0.30 10.72
C TYR A 43 -11.48 -1.57 10.36
N GLU A 44 -11.44 -1.89 9.07
CA GLU A 44 -10.61 -2.96 8.52
C GLU A 44 -9.28 -2.37 8.02
N LEU A 45 -8.18 -2.70 8.72
CA LEU A 45 -6.83 -2.26 8.37
C LEU A 45 -6.12 -3.37 7.59
N ILE A 46 -5.70 -3.06 6.37
CA ILE A 46 -5.03 -4.01 5.47
C ILE A 46 -3.56 -3.60 5.34
N ASP A 47 -2.68 -4.33 6.01
CA ASP A 47 -1.23 -4.14 5.92
C ASP A 47 -0.67 -4.90 4.71
N THR A 48 0.08 -4.23 3.85
CA THR A 48 0.71 -4.83 2.68
C THR A 48 2.16 -5.20 2.99
N VAL A 49 2.40 -6.49 3.19
CA VAL A 49 3.73 -7.03 3.49
C VAL A 49 4.50 -7.24 2.18
N GLY A 50 5.67 -6.59 2.09
CA GLY A 50 6.73 -6.90 1.11
C GLY A 50 6.56 -6.35 -0.32
N LEU A 51 5.76 -5.28 -0.49
CA LEU A 51 5.76 -4.50 -1.73
C LEU A 51 7.08 -3.77 -2.03
N ASN A 52 8.05 -3.79 -1.11
CA ASN A 52 9.20 -2.89 -1.12
C ASN A 52 10.58 -3.55 -1.16
N GLU A 53 10.69 -4.85 -1.47
CA GLU A 53 11.98 -5.57 -1.44
C GLU A 53 12.32 -6.27 -2.77
N GLY A 54 11.98 -5.63 -3.89
CA GLY A 54 12.33 -6.06 -5.23
C GLY A 54 13.60 -5.39 -5.76
N ALA A 55 14.77 -5.87 -5.32
CA ALA A 55 16.03 -5.71 -6.05
C ALA A 55 17.04 -6.83 -5.72
N ASN A 56 16.95 -7.42 -4.53
CA ASN A 56 17.83 -8.52 -4.08
C ASN A 56 17.06 -9.82 -3.72
N GLY A 57 15.84 -10.03 -4.23
CA GLY A 57 14.92 -11.07 -3.77
C GLY A 57 14.51 -12.11 -4.84
N THR A 58 14.49 -13.37 -4.41
CA THR A 58 14.26 -14.65 -5.10
C THR A 58 12.86 -14.89 -5.72
N VAL A 59 11.98 -13.88 -5.77
CA VAL A 59 10.58 -14.08 -6.18
C VAL A 59 10.41 -13.94 -7.68
N THR A 60 9.89 -15.01 -8.29
CA THR A 60 9.63 -15.06 -9.73
C THR A 60 8.43 -14.18 -10.12
N ALA A 61 8.42 -13.72 -11.37
CA ALA A 61 7.28 -13.05 -12.02
C ALA A 61 5.93 -13.73 -11.73
N LYS A 62 5.92 -15.07 -11.82
CA LYS A 62 4.74 -15.92 -11.62
C LYS A 62 4.23 -15.86 -10.17
N GLN A 63 5.13 -15.84 -9.20
CA GLN A 63 4.76 -15.71 -7.78
C GLN A 63 4.22 -14.31 -7.49
N ALA A 64 4.88 -13.26 -7.98
CA ALA A 64 4.39 -11.88 -7.87
C ALA A 64 2.97 -11.72 -8.45
N MET A 65 2.71 -12.31 -9.62
CA MET A 65 1.38 -12.32 -10.23
C MET A 65 0.35 -13.02 -9.34
N LYS A 66 0.68 -14.22 -8.82
CA LYS A 66 -0.23 -15.00 -7.97
C LYS A 66 -0.61 -14.22 -6.70
N MET A 67 0.35 -13.53 -6.11
CA MET A 67 0.15 -12.77 -4.87
C MET A 67 -0.66 -11.50 -5.12
N LEU A 68 -0.42 -10.78 -6.22
CA LEU A 68 -1.28 -9.67 -6.63
C LEU A 68 -2.73 -10.12 -6.87
N ILE A 69 -2.94 -11.23 -7.58
CA ILE A 69 -4.30 -11.74 -7.81
C ILE A 69 -4.95 -12.13 -6.49
N LYS A 70 -4.20 -12.73 -5.55
CA LYS A 70 -4.67 -12.99 -4.20
C LYS A 70 -5.08 -11.69 -3.49
N PHE A 71 -4.29 -10.63 -3.61
CA PHE A 71 -4.60 -9.30 -3.05
C PHE A 71 -5.90 -8.72 -3.63
N ILE A 72 -6.06 -8.70 -4.96
CA ILE A 72 -7.27 -8.19 -5.61
C ILE A 72 -8.50 -9.02 -5.20
N ARG A 73 -8.36 -10.35 -5.11
CA ARG A 73 -9.46 -11.25 -4.71
C ARG A 73 -9.86 -11.08 -3.24
N GLY A 74 -8.89 -10.89 -2.36
CA GLY A 74 -9.14 -10.64 -0.94
C GLY A 74 -9.86 -9.32 -0.71
N ASN A 75 -9.58 -8.33 -1.55
CA ASN A 75 -10.01 -6.94 -1.36
C ASN A 75 -11.00 -6.46 -2.42
N LYS A 76 -11.90 -7.34 -2.90
CA LYS A 76 -12.92 -7.00 -3.91
C LYS A 76 -13.87 -5.88 -3.47
N ARG A 77 -14.13 -5.78 -2.16
CA ARG A 77 -14.95 -4.70 -1.59
C ARG A 77 -14.30 -3.33 -1.80
N GLY A 78 -12.99 -3.30 -2.02
CA GLY A 78 -12.26 -2.07 -2.24
C GLY A 78 -11.81 -1.39 -0.96
N PHE A 79 -11.45 -0.12 -1.09
CA PHE A 79 -10.87 0.67 -0.01
C PHE A 79 -11.56 2.03 0.09
N ASN A 80 -11.75 2.51 1.32
CA ASN A 80 -12.23 3.85 1.60
C ASN A 80 -11.10 4.89 1.58
N CYS A 81 -9.87 4.47 1.90
CA CYS A 81 -8.68 5.31 1.95
C CYS A 81 -7.43 4.43 1.78
N VAL A 82 -6.32 5.01 1.33
CA VAL A 82 -4.98 4.40 1.36
C VAL A 82 -4.05 5.23 2.23
N LEU A 83 -3.31 4.56 3.12
CA LEU A 83 -2.27 5.20 3.92
C LEU A 83 -0.90 4.83 3.36
N PHE A 84 -0.20 5.82 2.82
CA PHE A 84 1.22 5.70 2.48
C PHE A 84 2.08 6.09 3.67
N VAL A 85 3.24 5.46 3.79
CA VAL A 85 4.14 5.62 4.93
C VAL A 85 5.55 5.88 4.42
N MET A 86 6.19 6.93 4.89
CA MET A 86 7.61 7.18 4.66
C MET A 86 8.30 7.74 5.91
N PRO A 87 9.61 7.49 6.09
CA PRO A 87 10.38 8.25 7.07
C PRO A 87 10.69 9.66 6.52
N LYS A 88 10.80 10.63 7.41
CA LYS A 88 11.20 12.01 7.12
C LYS A 88 12.43 12.07 6.21
N GLY A 89 12.37 12.91 5.18
CA GLY A 89 13.49 13.19 4.27
C GLY A 89 13.82 12.05 3.30
N ARG A 90 12.98 11.02 3.15
CA ARG A 90 13.27 9.87 2.28
C ARG A 90 12.14 9.55 1.31
N LEU A 91 12.15 10.21 0.16
CA LEU A 91 11.44 9.76 -1.04
C LEU A 91 12.37 8.78 -1.79
N THR A 92 11.99 7.50 -1.81
CA THR A 92 12.75 6.47 -2.54
C THR A 92 12.04 6.10 -3.84
N ASP A 93 12.78 5.57 -4.83
CA ASP A 93 12.20 4.96 -6.04
C ASP A 93 11.11 3.94 -5.68
N SER A 94 11.38 3.19 -4.62
CA SER A 94 10.49 2.24 -3.97
C SER A 94 9.15 2.86 -3.54
N PHE A 95 9.17 4.03 -2.90
CA PHE A 95 7.95 4.78 -2.55
C PHE A 95 7.20 5.23 -3.80
N GLU A 96 7.91 5.78 -4.79
CA GLU A 96 7.31 6.27 -6.04
C GLU A 96 6.61 5.14 -6.80
N LYS A 97 7.28 3.98 -6.94
CA LYS A 97 6.71 2.80 -7.60
C LYS A 97 5.48 2.28 -6.85
N ASN A 98 5.51 2.27 -5.51
CA ASN A 98 4.36 1.85 -4.71
C ASN A 98 3.17 2.82 -4.86
N HIS A 99 3.43 4.13 -4.83
CA HIS A 99 2.40 5.12 -5.07
C HIS A 99 1.79 4.98 -6.48
N MET A 100 2.63 4.85 -7.50
CA MET A 100 2.19 4.63 -8.88
C MET A 100 1.32 3.38 -8.99
N LEU A 101 1.74 2.27 -8.38
CA LEU A 101 1.00 1.03 -8.43
C LEU A 101 -0.36 1.12 -7.71
N PHE A 102 -0.40 1.65 -6.49
CA PHE A 102 -1.64 1.67 -5.71
C PHE A 102 -2.57 2.80 -6.11
N SER A 103 -2.07 4.03 -6.06
CA SER A 103 -2.90 5.21 -6.28
C SER A 103 -3.33 5.27 -7.74
N LYS A 104 -2.36 5.29 -8.67
CA LYS A 104 -2.64 5.49 -10.09
C LYS A 104 -3.12 4.24 -10.80
N THR A 105 -2.50 3.08 -10.54
CA THR A 105 -2.78 1.88 -11.33
C THR A 105 -3.94 1.06 -10.75
N LEU A 106 -3.91 0.73 -9.46
CA LEU A 106 -4.94 -0.11 -8.80
C LEU A 106 -6.23 0.67 -8.54
N LEU A 107 -6.11 1.90 -8.04
CA LEU A 107 -7.23 2.70 -7.56
C LEU A 107 -7.61 3.85 -8.49
N ASN A 108 -6.85 4.03 -9.58
CA ASN A 108 -7.13 5.04 -10.61
C ASN A 108 -7.27 6.48 -10.07
N ASN A 109 -6.57 6.80 -8.99
CA ASN A 109 -6.68 8.06 -8.22
C ASN A 109 -8.11 8.36 -7.73
N GLN A 110 -8.96 7.34 -7.59
CA GLN A 110 -10.36 7.49 -7.13
C GLN A 110 -10.51 7.24 -5.63
N THR A 111 -9.49 6.70 -4.97
CA THR A 111 -9.45 6.51 -3.53
C THR A 111 -8.53 7.55 -2.91
N PRO A 112 -8.99 8.32 -1.90
CA PRO A 112 -8.18 9.25 -1.13
C PRO A 112 -6.91 8.59 -0.62
N SER A 113 -5.79 9.30 -0.72
CA SER A 113 -4.50 8.84 -0.23
C SER A 113 -3.96 9.80 0.82
N ILE A 114 -3.61 9.28 1.98
CA ILE A 114 -2.98 10.03 3.08
C ILE A 114 -1.54 9.61 3.15
N LEU A 115 -0.63 10.55 3.42
CA LEU A 115 0.76 10.26 3.70
C LEU A 115 1.05 10.44 5.18
N PHE A 116 1.55 9.40 5.83
CA PHE A 116 2.21 9.51 7.12
C PHE A 116 3.73 9.66 6.94
N VAL A 117 4.29 10.69 7.57
CA VAL A 117 5.73 10.97 7.61
C VAL A 117 6.25 10.76 9.03
N GLY A 118 6.96 9.66 9.25
CA GLY A 118 7.55 9.32 10.56
C GLY A 118 8.88 10.01 10.82
N HIS A 119 9.38 9.93 12.06
CA HIS A 119 10.63 10.57 12.52
C HIS A 119 10.56 12.10 12.57
N CYS A 120 9.40 12.66 12.88
CA CYS A 120 9.20 14.10 13.02
C CYS A 120 9.22 14.58 14.48
N GLU A 121 9.56 13.72 15.46
CA GLU A 121 9.61 14.06 16.89
C GLU A 121 10.58 15.19 17.26
N ALA A 122 11.50 15.55 16.36
CA ALA A 122 12.44 16.65 16.54
C ALA A 122 11.92 18.00 15.99
N ASP A 123 10.79 18.00 15.28
CA ASP A 123 10.15 19.19 14.73
C ASP A 123 9.05 19.68 15.68
N GLU A 124 8.95 20.99 15.91
CA GLU A 124 7.98 21.58 16.85
C GLU A 124 7.16 22.68 16.16
N PRO A 125 5.85 22.46 15.89
CA PRO A 125 5.13 21.19 16.01
C PRO A 125 5.63 20.13 14.99
N MET A 126 5.31 18.84 15.17
CA MET A 126 5.79 17.76 14.27
C MET A 126 5.41 18.00 12.80
N ASN A 127 4.24 18.61 12.55
CA ASN A 127 3.79 19.02 11.21
C ASN A 127 4.57 20.18 10.59
N SER A 128 5.48 20.82 11.31
CA SER A 128 6.29 21.89 10.73
C SER A 128 7.22 21.40 9.61
N TRP A 129 7.56 20.10 9.58
CA TRP A 129 8.37 19.52 8.50
C TRP A 129 7.74 19.73 7.11
N ILE A 130 6.43 19.52 6.96
CA ILE A 130 5.75 19.67 5.67
C ILE A 130 5.50 21.14 5.29
N LEU A 131 5.67 22.07 6.23
CA LEU A 131 5.57 23.52 5.95
C LEU A 131 6.79 24.05 5.18
N ASN A 132 7.88 23.29 5.13
CA ASN A 132 9.01 23.62 4.26
C ASN A 132 8.60 23.52 2.78
N ASN A 133 8.88 24.57 2.01
CA ASN A 133 8.49 24.68 0.61
C ASN A 133 9.09 23.57 -0.29
N GLU A 134 10.31 23.13 -0.02
CA GLU A 134 10.97 22.08 -0.79
C GLU A 134 10.30 20.72 -0.53
N ASN A 135 10.02 20.40 0.73
CA ASN A 135 9.29 19.16 1.09
C ASN A 135 7.89 19.16 0.47
N LYS A 136 7.19 20.29 0.53
CA LYS A 136 5.87 20.45 -0.08
C LYS A 136 5.93 20.30 -1.60
N ALA A 137 6.92 20.92 -2.25
CA ALA A 137 7.10 20.82 -3.70
C ALA A 137 7.42 19.38 -4.14
N ALA A 138 8.27 18.67 -3.39
CA ALA A 138 8.62 17.28 -3.67
C ALA A 138 7.42 16.33 -3.55
N LEU A 139 6.45 16.64 -2.67
CA LEU A 139 5.27 15.82 -2.43
C LEU A 139 4.06 16.19 -3.30
N GLN A 140 4.08 17.36 -3.94
CA GLN A 140 2.98 17.86 -4.77
C GLN A 140 2.54 16.90 -5.91
N PRO A 141 3.44 16.19 -6.62
CA PRO A 141 3.05 15.26 -7.70
C PRO A 141 2.22 14.05 -7.24
N TYR A 142 2.23 13.73 -5.95
CA TYR A 142 1.56 12.54 -5.42
C TYR A 142 0.09 12.80 -5.04
N HIS A 143 -0.33 14.06 -4.98
CA HIS A 143 -1.73 14.47 -4.73
C HIS A 143 -2.36 13.82 -3.49
N PHE A 144 -1.61 13.77 -2.37
CA PHE A 144 -2.16 13.31 -1.11
C PHE A 144 -3.29 14.23 -0.64
N SER A 145 -4.38 13.63 -0.15
CA SER A 145 -5.51 14.33 0.46
C SER A 145 -5.10 15.04 1.75
N ASP A 146 -4.15 14.46 2.48
CA ASP A 146 -3.55 15.02 3.68
C ASP A 146 -2.17 14.39 3.96
N ILE A 147 -1.36 15.11 4.73
CA ILE A 147 -0.02 14.69 5.14
C ILE A 147 0.11 14.86 6.66
N VAL A 148 0.27 13.76 7.35
CA VAL A 148 0.42 13.70 8.81
C VAL A 148 1.88 13.42 9.15
N CYS A 149 2.55 14.39 9.78
CA CYS A 149 3.90 14.20 10.30
C CYS A 149 3.82 13.78 11.77
N GLY A 150 4.59 12.78 12.16
CA GLY A 150 4.53 12.30 13.53
C GLY A 150 5.65 11.35 13.90
N THR A 151 5.42 10.63 14.98
CA THR A 151 6.34 9.62 15.48
C THR A 151 5.63 8.30 15.75
N ALA A 152 6.37 7.23 15.49
CA ALA A 152 5.93 5.85 15.63
C ALA A 152 6.78 5.09 16.63
N GLN A 153 7.76 5.77 17.23
CA GLN A 153 8.84 5.11 17.94
C GLN A 153 8.31 4.57 19.26
N ASP A 154 8.07 3.26 19.27
CA ASP A 154 7.68 2.50 20.45
C ASP A 154 8.89 1.76 21.05
N GLY A 155 8.94 1.70 22.37
CA GLY A 155 10.01 1.05 23.12
C GLY A 155 11.37 1.78 23.08
N GLY A 156 12.42 1.08 23.51
CA GLY A 156 13.77 1.64 23.65
C GLY A 156 13.90 2.69 24.75
N ARG A 157 15.06 3.37 24.80
CA ARG A 157 15.42 4.33 25.86
C ARG A 157 14.45 5.51 25.98
N PHE A 158 13.75 5.85 24.89
CA PHE A 158 12.90 7.05 24.79
C PHE A 158 11.40 6.74 24.65
N GLY A 159 10.97 5.47 24.68
CA GLY A 159 9.58 5.11 24.39
C GLY A 159 8.54 5.76 25.32
N GLN A 160 8.84 5.89 26.61
CA GLN A 160 7.96 6.61 27.56
C GLN A 160 7.93 8.12 27.31
N LEU A 161 9.06 8.71 26.91
CA LEU A 161 9.16 10.14 26.64
C LEU A 161 8.40 10.53 25.36
N LEU A 162 8.37 9.63 24.38
CA LEU A 162 7.65 9.85 23.12
C LEU A 162 6.17 9.45 23.19
N GLN A 163 5.68 8.94 24.33
CA GLN A 163 4.28 8.53 24.45
C GLN A 163 3.29 9.66 24.13
N PRO A 164 3.43 10.89 24.67
CA PRO A 164 2.50 11.98 24.34
C PRO A 164 2.51 12.33 22.84
N LEU A 165 3.69 12.31 22.21
CA LEU A 165 3.82 12.57 20.76
C LEU A 165 3.20 11.45 19.91
N ARG A 166 3.22 10.20 20.39
CA ARG A 166 2.52 9.08 19.73
C ARG A 166 1.01 9.19 19.85
N GLU A 167 0.51 9.59 21.02
CA GLU A 167 -0.92 9.85 21.24
C GLU A 167 -1.38 10.97 20.29
N GLU A 168 -0.65 12.08 20.22
CA GLU A 168 -0.91 13.16 19.26
C GLU A 168 -0.85 12.67 17.80
N THR A 169 0.15 11.85 17.46
CA THR A 169 0.27 11.25 16.11
C THR A 169 -0.96 10.40 15.77
N ASN A 170 -1.42 9.57 16.71
CA ASN A 170 -2.58 8.70 16.53
C ASN A 170 -3.86 9.50 16.35
N GLU A 171 -4.07 10.54 17.16
CA GLU A 171 -5.22 11.44 17.05
C GLU A 171 -5.25 12.16 15.71
N ASN A 172 -4.11 12.73 15.29
CA ASN A 172 -4.00 13.43 14.01
C ASN A 172 -4.22 12.48 12.81
N LEU A 173 -3.70 11.25 12.90
CA LEU A 173 -3.87 10.28 11.84
C LEU A 173 -5.32 9.79 11.72
N TRP A 174 -5.99 9.49 12.83
CA TRP A 174 -7.41 9.15 12.82
C TRP A 174 -8.27 10.30 12.31
N LYS A 175 -8.00 11.53 12.76
CA LYS A 175 -8.69 12.72 12.26
C LYS A 175 -8.55 12.83 10.74
N SER A 176 -7.34 12.66 10.22
CA SER A 176 -7.07 12.68 8.77
C SER A 176 -7.82 11.57 8.03
N ILE A 177 -7.76 10.33 8.53
CA ILE A 177 -8.46 9.18 7.95
C ILE A 177 -9.97 9.43 7.90
N CYS A 178 -10.59 9.78 9.04
CA CYS A 178 -12.03 10.00 9.11
C CYS A 178 -12.49 11.21 8.29
N GLN A 179 -11.66 12.25 8.15
CA GLN A 179 -11.98 13.43 7.35
C GLN A 179 -11.93 13.17 5.84
N HIS A 180 -11.04 12.27 5.40
CA HIS A 180 -10.76 12.09 3.97
C HIS A 180 -11.24 10.76 3.39
N MET A 181 -11.56 9.75 4.20
CA MET A 181 -12.04 8.47 3.69
C MET A 181 -13.39 8.61 2.96
N LEU A 182 -13.61 7.75 1.97
CA LEU A 182 -14.91 7.63 1.31
C LEU A 182 -15.95 7.00 2.24
N ASP A 183 -17.21 7.42 2.14
CA ASP A 183 -18.32 6.78 2.86
C ASP A 183 -18.51 5.31 2.45
N ASN A 184 -18.28 5.01 1.16
CA ASN A 184 -18.36 3.68 0.60
C ASN A 184 -17.00 3.28 0.01
N PRO A 185 -16.54 2.04 0.24
CA PRO A 185 -15.26 1.60 -0.30
C PRO A 185 -15.34 1.60 -1.82
N ARG A 186 -14.27 2.08 -2.48
CA ARG A 186 -14.17 2.04 -3.95
C ARG A 186 -13.70 0.64 -4.36
N PRO A 187 -14.57 -0.20 -4.97
CA PRO A 187 -14.18 -1.55 -5.36
C PRO A 187 -13.00 -1.53 -6.30
N LEU A 188 -12.13 -2.53 -6.19
CA LEU A 188 -11.17 -2.83 -7.24
C LEU A 188 -11.97 -3.36 -8.44
N GLU A 189 -12.28 -2.51 -9.42
CA GLU A 189 -13.03 -2.92 -10.62
C GLU A 189 -12.21 -3.96 -11.40
N PRO A 190 -12.56 -5.26 -11.36
CA PRO A 190 -11.75 -6.29 -11.97
C PRO A 190 -12.07 -6.31 -13.47
N ASN A 191 -11.52 -5.35 -14.21
CA ASN A 191 -11.64 -5.24 -15.65
C ASN A 191 -10.28 -5.39 -16.33
N MET A 192 -10.31 -5.60 -17.64
CA MET A 192 -9.11 -5.87 -18.42
C MET A 192 -8.08 -4.74 -18.40
N HIS A 193 -8.58 -3.51 -18.40
CA HIS A 193 -7.72 -2.34 -18.33
C HIS A 193 -7.00 -2.26 -16.98
N LEU A 194 -7.68 -2.59 -15.87
CA LEU A 194 -7.04 -2.70 -14.57
C LEU A 194 -5.94 -3.76 -14.60
N PHE A 195 -6.26 -4.97 -15.07
CA PHE A 195 -5.28 -6.06 -15.11
C PHE A 195 -4.06 -5.70 -15.96
N LYS A 196 -4.25 -5.19 -17.19
CA LYS A 196 -3.15 -4.78 -18.08
C LYS A 196 -2.29 -3.67 -17.48
N ARG A 197 -2.89 -2.63 -16.89
CA ARG A 197 -2.15 -1.54 -16.25
C ARG A 197 -1.31 -2.06 -15.09
N VAL A 198 -1.91 -2.87 -14.23
CA VAL A 198 -1.24 -3.48 -13.08
C VAL A 198 -0.11 -4.41 -13.54
N TRP A 199 -0.37 -5.19 -14.58
CA TRP A 199 0.61 -6.09 -15.17
C TRP A 199 1.84 -5.36 -15.74
N ASN A 200 1.61 -4.31 -16.52
CA ASN A 200 2.70 -3.49 -17.07
C ASN A 200 3.50 -2.84 -15.93
N SER A 201 2.80 -2.30 -14.92
CA SER A 201 3.46 -1.72 -13.74
C SER A 201 4.30 -2.75 -12.97
N LEU A 202 3.86 -4.01 -12.90
CA LEU A 202 4.64 -5.11 -12.30
C LEU A 202 5.85 -5.49 -13.14
N CYS A 203 5.70 -5.59 -14.47
CA CYS A 203 6.82 -5.87 -15.36
C CYS A 203 7.90 -4.79 -15.25
N ASP A 204 7.49 -3.51 -15.19
CA ASP A 204 8.38 -2.38 -14.98
C ASP A 204 9.03 -2.40 -13.59
N LEU A 205 8.24 -2.70 -12.54
CA LEU A 205 8.70 -2.81 -11.16
C LEU A 205 9.79 -3.90 -11.00
N LEU A 206 9.61 -5.03 -11.67
CA LEU A 206 10.45 -6.23 -11.55
C LEU A 206 11.52 -6.35 -12.66
N GLY A 207 11.54 -5.44 -13.63
CA GLY A 207 12.48 -5.48 -14.76
C GLY A 207 12.29 -6.69 -15.69
N ILE A 208 11.06 -7.20 -15.83
CA ILE A 208 10.76 -8.43 -16.59
C ILE A 208 10.33 -8.08 -18.02
N ASN A 209 10.92 -8.76 -19.01
CA ASN A 209 10.53 -8.65 -20.41
C ASN A 209 9.31 -9.53 -20.75
N TRP A 210 8.33 -8.94 -21.45
CA TRP A 210 7.09 -9.55 -21.94
C TRP A 210 7.26 -10.92 -22.61
N LYS A 211 8.36 -11.13 -23.36
CA LYS A 211 8.61 -12.35 -24.14
C LYS A 211 8.74 -13.63 -23.30
N PHE A 212 8.99 -13.51 -21.99
CA PHE A 212 9.20 -14.67 -21.13
C PHE A 212 7.89 -15.36 -20.68
N LEU A 213 6.73 -14.73 -20.93
CA LEU A 213 5.46 -15.13 -20.32
C LEU A 213 4.46 -15.73 -21.31
N THR A 214 4.68 -15.59 -22.63
CA THR A 214 3.84 -16.18 -23.69
C THR A 214 3.68 -17.70 -23.57
N ASP A 215 4.67 -18.40 -23.03
CA ASP A 215 4.60 -19.87 -22.87
C ASP A 215 3.73 -20.33 -21.69
N GLN A 216 3.36 -19.42 -20.78
CA GLN A 216 2.46 -19.70 -19.64
C GLN A 216 1.06 -19.10 -19.85
N PHE A 217 0.82 -18.40 -20.96
CA PHE A 217 -0.39 -17.60 -21.18
C PHE A 217 -1.68 -18.42 -21.32
N SER A 218 -1.61 -19.62 -21.89
CA SER A 218 -2.76 -20.53 -21.99
C SER A 218 -3.21 -21.02 -20.61
N SER A 219 -2.27 -21.28 -19.69
CA SER A 219 -2.58 -21.58 -18.28
C SER A 219 -3.16 -20.35 -17.55
N PHE A 220 -2.78 -19.16 -17.99
CA PHE A 220 -3.25 -17.89 -17.45
C PHE A 220 -4.68 -17.55 -17.91
N ILE A 221 -5.05 -17.78 -19.17
CA ILE A 221 -6.44 -17.65 -19.64
C ILE A 221 -7.35 -18.64 -18.91
N GLN A 222 -6.93 -19.89 -18.77
CA GLN A 222 -7.70 -20.87 -17.97
C GLN A 222 -7.80 -20.45 -16.50
N TYR A 223 -6.76 -19.83 -15.96
CA TYR A 223 -6.80 -19.30 -14.60
C TYR A 223 -7.77 -18.14 -14.47
N LEU A 224 -7.76 -17.14 -15.36
CA LEU A 224 -8.73 -16.05 -15.39
C LEU A 224 -10.17 -16.56 -15.55
N LYS A 225 -10.39 -17.58 -16.37
CA LYS A 225 -11.69 -18.28 -16.48
C LYS A 225 -12.13 -18.88 -15.15
N SER A 226 -11.21 -19.47 -14.38
CA SER A 226 -11.48 -19.96 -13.02
C SER A 226 -11.80 -18.85 -12.01
N LEU A 227 -11.48 -17.58 -12.33
CA LEU A 227 -11.80 -16.42 -11.51
C LEU A 227 -13.19 -15.84 -11.80
N GLY A 228 -13.94 -16.44 -12.73
CA GLY A 228 -15.25 -15.93 -13.16
C GLY A 228 -15.17 -14.75 -14.12
N VAL A 229 -14.00 -14.53 -14.75
CA VAL A 229 -13.89 -13.63 -15.89
C VAL A 229 -14.64 -14.29 -17.04
N ASP A 230 -15.57 -13.54 -17.64
CA ASP A 230 -16.43 -14.04 -18.70
C ASP A 230 -15.65 -14.34 -20.00
N ASP A 231 -16.22 -15.22 -20.83
CA ASP A 231 -15.57 -15.71 -22.04
C ASP A 231 -15.36 -14.61 -23.10
N GLU A 232 -16.18 -13.56 -23.11
CA GLU A 232 -16.02 -12.41 -24.01
C GLU A 232 -14.79 -11.59 -23.63
N THR A 233 -14.65 -11.29 -22.34
CA THR A 233 -13.45 -10.66 -21.77
C THR A 233 -12.21 -11.52 -22.04
N LEU A 234 -12.29 -12.84 -21.87
CA LEU A 234 -11.17 -13.75 -22.14
C LEU A 234 -10.75 -13.79 -23.62
N GLN A 235 -11.69 -13.69 -24.55
CA GLN A 235 -11.40 -13.61 -25.98
C GLN A 235 -10.72 -12.30 -26.36
N GLN A 236 -11.13 -11.18 -25.78
CA GLN A 236 -10.46 -9.88 -25.96
C GLN A 236 -9.02 -9.91 -25.44
N ILE A 237 -8.77 -10.60 -24.30
CA ILE A 237 -7.41 -10.82 -23.79
C ILE A 237 -6.56 -11.55 -24.82
N ASN A 238 -7.08 -12.67 -25.31
CA ASN A 238 -6.34 -13.54 -26.21
C ASN A 238 -6.03 -12.85 -27.56
N ALA A 239 -6.94 -12.00 -28.04
CA ALA A 239 -6.78 -11.28 -29.30
C ALA A 239 -5.79 -10.10 -29.24
N GLU A 240 -5.63 -9.43 -28.10
CA GLU A 240 -4.70 -8.31 -27.96
C GLU A 240 -3.25 -8.73 -27.61
N LEU A 241 -3.04 -10.01 -27.32
CA LEU A 241 -1.74 -10.57 -26.94
C LEU A 241 -1.04 -11.34 -28.08
N HIS A 242 -1.74 -11.51 -29.21
CA HIS A 242 -1.27 -12.12 -30.44
C HIS A 242 -1.23 -11.07 -31.56
#